data_AF-A0A4V1SRH6-F1
#
_entry.id   AF-A0A4V1SRH6-F1
#
_cell.length_a   1.000
_cell.length_b   1.000
_cell.length_c   1.000
_cell.angle_alpha   90.00
_cell.angle_beta   90.00
_cell.angle_gamma   90.00
#
_symmetry.space_group_name_H-M   'P 1'
#
loop_
_entity.id
_entity.type
_entity.pdbx_description
1 polymer ?
#
loop_
_entity_poly.entity_id
_entity_poly.type
_entity_poly.pdbx_seq_one_letter_code
_entity_poly.pdbx_strand_id
1 'polypeptide(L)'
;MPELETRTSYHLAIGDRIRRGIRKTGLAALLVPSLLIAALILTAAFSFLASTTLGPLGVVLFLAALALPALDAAGALYRMVADAVFPPSYLPGFEFKDGVPAHARTLVAIPCLITDRDVISNLVRNLEVHYLSNPDRELFFALVTDWADHVSEEAPADRELLAFAQSEIGALAEKYASAGPRRFFVLHRRRLYNPSEGVWMGWERKRGKLHELNLLLRGDHDTTFLEPTAPLPDGIQYVLTLDSDTRLPRDSARMLIGKLAHPLNAPVVDPASGR
;
A
#
# COMPACT_ATOMS: atom_id res chain seq x y z
N MET A 1 -12.75 1.91 -22.73
CA MET A 1 -14.01 2.45 -22.19
C MET A 1 -15.03 2.32 -23.30
N PRO A 2 -16.01 1.41 -23.21
CA PRO A 2 -16.88 1.07 -24.34
C PRO A 2 -17.69 2.28 -24.85
N GLU A 3 -18.07 3.20 -23.97
CA GLU A 3 -18.80 4.42 -24.35
C GLU A 3 -17.94 5.42 -25.15
N LEU A 4 -16.65 5.49 -24.85
CA LEU A 4 -15.68 6.32 -25.58
C LEU A 4 -15.36 5.71 -26.95
N GLU A 5 -15.20 4.38 -27.02
CA GLU A 5 -14.94 3.64 -28.26
C GLU A 5 -16.06 3.86 -29.30
N THR A 6 -17.32 3.85 -28.85
CA THR A 6 -18.50 4.12 -29.68
C THR A 6 -18.56 5.58 -30.13
N ARG A 7 -18.14 6.52 -29.27
CA ARG A 7 -18.13 7.96 -29.60
C ARG A 7 -16.99 8.37 -30.53
N THR A 8 -15.85 7.68 -30.48
CA THR A 8 -14.68 8.00 -31.30
C THR A 8 -14.54 7.10 -32.53
N SER A 9 -15.49 6.20 -32.79
CA SER A 9 -15.41 5.18 -33.87
C SER A 9 -14.11 4.38 -33.83
N TYR A 10 -13.58 4.11 -32.64
CA TYR A 10 -12.29 3.43 -32.48
C TYR A 10 -12.48 1.92 -32.58
N HIS A 11 -11.89 1.31 -33.60
CA HIS A 11 -11.88 -0.13 -33.76
C HIS A 11 -10.71 -0.74 -32.97
N LEU A 12 -11.02 -1.46 -31.89
CA LEU A 12 -10.03 -2.20 -31.10
C LEU A 12 -9.24 -3.17 -31.98
N ALA A 13 -7.91 -3.07 -31.90
CA ALA A 13 -6.99 -4.05 -32.46
C ALA A 13 -7.29 -5.44 -31.90
N ILE A 14 -7.01 -6.48 -32.69
CA ILE A 14 -7.29 -7.88 -32.33
C ILE A 14 -6.64 -8.26 -31.00
N GLY A 15 -5.42 -7.77 -30.74
CA GLY A 15 -4.72 -7.95 -29.47
C GLY A 15 -5.52 -7.42 -28.28
N ASP A 16 -6.10 -6.22 -28.37
CA ASP A 16 -6.85 -5.61 -27.28
C ASP A 16 -8.18 -6.32 -27.01
N ARG A 17 -8.79 -6.93 -28.02
CA ARG A 17 -9.98 -7.78 -27.85
C ARG A 17 -9.66 -9.05 -27.06
N ILE A 18 -8.55 -9.72 -27.39
CA ILE A 18 -8.07 -10.91 -26.66
C ILE A 18 -7.76 -10.53 -25.21
N ARG A 19 -7.05 -9.42 -24.99
CA ARG A 19 -6.73 -8.91 -23.64
C ARG A 19 -7.99 -8.62 -22.82
N ARG A 20 -9.01 -8.03 -23.43
CA ARG A 20 -10.29 -7.73 -22.78
C ARG A 20 -11.07 -9.00 -22.44
N GLY A 21 -11.01 -10.02 -23.28
CA GLY A 21 -11.59 -11.35 -23.02
C GLY A 21 -10.95 -12.03 -21.81
N ILE A 22 -9.61 -12.02 -21.75
CA ILE A 22 -8.84 -12.63 -20.65
C ILE A 22 -9.08 -11.89 -19.32
N ARG A 23 -9.20 -10.56 -19.34
CA ARG A 23 -9.54 -9.79 -18.12
C ARG A 23 -10.93 -10.12 -17.56
N LYS A 24 -11.88 -10.57 -18.40
CA LYS A 24 -13.25 -10.92 -17.97
C LYS A 24 -13.35 -12.29 -17.30
N THR A 25 -12.38 -13.18 -17.51
CA THR A 25 -12.42 -14.54 -16.95
C THR A 25 -11.82 -14.64 -15.53
N GLY A 26 -11.32 -13.53 -14.99
CA GLY A 26 -10.90 -13.43 -13.58
C GLY A 26 -9.81 -14.45 -13.22
N LEU A 27 -9.98 -15.16 -12.11
CA LEU A 27 -9.02 -16.17 -11.65
C LEU A 27 -8.79 -17.31 -12.66
N ALA A 28 -9.78 -17.62 -13.51
CA ALA A 28 -9.64 -18.69 -14.50
C ALA A 28 -8.58 -18.35 -15.57
N ALA A 29 -8.36 -17.07 -15.87
CA ALA A 29 -7.29 -16.63 -16.77
C ALA A 29 -5.89 -17.00 -16.25
N LEU A 30 -5.72 -17.08 -14.93
CA LEU A 30 -4.45 -17.41 -14.29
C LEU A 30 -4.30 -18.93 -14.10
N LEU A 31 -5.37 -19.58 -13.62
CA LEU A 31 -5.33 -20.99 -13.23
C LEU A 31 -5.27 -21.93 -14.43
N VAL A 32 -6.08 -21.70 -15.47
CA VAL A 32 -6.19 -22.64 -16.60
C VAL A 32 -4.87 -22.76 -17.37
N PRO A 33 -4.21 -21.67 -17.79
CA PRO A 33 -2.92 -21.79 -18.50
C PRO A 33 -1.83 -22.40 -17.62
N SER A 34 -1.78 -22.04 -16.34
CA SER A 34 -0.78 -22.58 -15.39
C SER A 34 -0.95 -24.09 -15.20
N LEU A 35 -2.19 -24.57 -15.09
CA LEU A 35 -2.47 -26.01 -14.98
C LEU A 35 -2.14 -26.75 -16.29
N LEU A 36 -2.42 -26.15 -17.46
CA LEU A 36 -2.06 -26.75 -18.75
C LEU A 36 -0.54 -26.88 -18.92
N ILE A 37 0.22 -25.84 -18.55
CA ILE A 37 1.69 -25.89 -18.59
C ILE A 37 2.21 -26.93 -17.58
N ALA A 38 1.67 -26.98 -16.37
CA ALA A 38 2.06 -27.99 -15.37
C ALA A 38 1.75 -29.41 -15.84
N ALA A 39 0.58 -29.63 -16.44
CA ALA A 39 0.22 -30.92 -17.05
C ALA A 39 1.17 -31.30 -18.19
N LEU A 40 1.60 -30.33 -19.00
CA LEU A 40 2.58 -30.56 -20.07
C LEU A 40 3.94 -31.00 -19.48
N ILE A 41 4.42 -30.32 -18.43
CA ILE A 41 5.67 -30.67 -17.73
C ILE A 41 5.59 -32.09 -17.16
N LEU A 42 4.49 -32.42 -16.47
CA LEU A 42 4.29 -33.75 -15.87
C LEU A 42 4.14 -34.84 -16.93
N THR A 43 3.50 -34.54 -18.06
CA THR A 43 3.36 -35.48 -19.19
C THR A 43 4.73 -35.74 -19.82
N ALA A 44 5.53 -34.69 -20.05
CA ALA A 44 6.89 -34.83 -20.56
C ALA A 44 7.78 -35.65 -19.60
N ALA A 45 7.67 -35.39 -18.29
CA ALA A 45 8.37 -36.17 -17.28
C ALA A 45 7.91 -37.64 -17.28
N PHE A 46 6.61 -37.91 -17.37
CA PHE A 46 6.08 -39.27 -17.47
C PHE A 46 6.60 -40.00 -18.71
N SER A 47 6.60 -39.35 -19.88
CA SER A 47 7.14 -39.94 -21.12
C SER A 47 8.63 -40.27 -21.00
N PHE A 48 9.41 -39.43 -20.33
CA PHE A 48 10.82 -39.71 -20.04
C PHE A 48 10.97 -40.90 -19.08
N LEU A 49 10.22 -40.90 -17.97
CA LEU A 49 10.27 -41.97 -16.96
C LEU A 49 9.78 -43.32 -17.50
N ALA A 50 8.83 -43.33 -18.44
CA ALA A 50 8.35 -44.55 -19.10
C ALA A 50 9.45 -45.30 -19.88
N SER A 51 10.54 -44.62 -20.24
CA SER A 51 11.71 -45.23 -20.88
C SER A 51 12.78 -45.74 -19.90
N THR A 52 12.56 -45.57 -18.59
CA THR A 52 13.51 -45.98 -17.54
C THR A 52 13.15 -47.34 -16.93
N THR A 53 14.07 -47.91 -16.15
CA THR A 53 13.86 -49.18 -15.41
C THR A 53 13.07 -49.00 -14.11
N LEU A 54 12.54 -47.81 -13.84
CA LEU A 54 11.73 -47.55 -12.64
C LEU A 54 10.44 -48.36 -12.69
N GLY A 55 10.13 -49.04 -11.59
CA GLY A 55 8.83 -49.70 -11.42
C GLY A 55 7.67 -48.68 -11.35
N PRO A 56 6.41 -49.11 -11.59
CA PRO A 56 5.26 -48.20 -11.64
C PRO A 56 5.10 -47.33 -10.38
N LEU A 57 5.38 -47.89 -9.20
CA LEU A 57 5.34 -47.16 -7.93
C LEU A 57 6.39 -46.03 -7.88
N GLY A 58 7.59 -46.27 -8.41
CA GLY A 58 8.67 -45.28 -8.47
C GLY A 58 8.32 -44.11 -9.39
N VAL A 59 7.66 -44.39 -10.51
CA VAL A 59 7.16 -43.35 -11.43
C VAL A 59 6.10 -42.49 -10.77
N VAL A 60 5.14 -43.10 -10.06
CA VAL A 60 4.08 -42.35 -9.36
C VAL A 60 4.66 -41.47 -8.26
N LEU A 61 5.58 -41.99 -7.43
CA LEU A 61 6.22 -41.22 -6.37
C LEU A 61 7.03 -40.04 -6.91
N PHE A 62 7.75 -40.25 -8.02
CA PHE A 62 8.51 -39.19 -8.68
C PHE A 62 7.59 -38.10 -9.22
N LEU A 63 6.51 -38.46 -9.93
CA LEU A 63 5.55 -37.47 -10.44
C LEU A 63 4.84 -36.71 -9.31
N ALA A 64 4.51 -37.40 -8.21
CA ALA A 64 3.94 -36.74 -7.03
C ALA A 64 4.92 -35.73 -6.42
N ALA A 65 6.20 -36.08 -6.31
CA ALA A 65 7.24 -35.17 -5.85
C ALA A 65 7.48 -34.00 -6.83
N LEU A 66 7.36 -34.24 -8.14
CA LEU A 66 7.53 -33.23 -9.18
C LEU A 66 6.32 -32.29 -9.35
N ALA A 67 5.14 -32.68 -8.87
CA ALA A 67 3.91 -31.91 -9.07
C ALA A 67 3.99 -30.48 -8.52
N LEU A 68 4.54 -30.29 -7.30
CA LEU A 68 4.68 -28.97 -6.70
C LEU A 68 5.70 -28.09 -7.44
N PRO A 69 6.94 -28.55 -7.72
CA PRO A 69 7.88 -27.80 -8.56
C PRO A 69 7.34 -27.49 -9.96
N ALA A 70 6.63 -28.44 -10.59
CA ALA A 70 6.05 -28.24 -11.92
C ALA A 70 4.99 -27.15 -11.92
N LEU A 71 4.15 -27.08 -10.89
CA LEU A 71 3.13 -26.03 -10.76
C LEU A 71 3.76 -24.65 -10.54
N ASP A 72 4.80 -24.55 -9.71
CA ASP A 72 5.51 -23.27 -9.50
C ASP A 72 6.22 -22.80 -10.79
N ALA A 73 6.93 -23.71 -11.47
CA ALA A 73 7.57 -23.44 -12.76
C ALA A 73 6.55 -23.02 -13.83
N ALA A 74 5.41 -23.69 -13.89
CA ALA A 74 4.33 -23.34 -14.80
C ALA A 74 3.76 -21.95 -14.53
N GLY A 75 3.52 -21.61 -13.25
CA GLY A 75 3.09 -20.29 -12.85
C GLY A 75 4.12 -19.21 -13.19
N ALA A 76 5.41 -19.48 -12.98
CA ALA A 76 6.49 -18.55 -13.30
C ALA A 76 6.60 -18.30 -14.81
N LEU A 77 6.51 -19.36 -15.63
CA LEU A 77 6.52 -19.25 -17.08
C LEU A 77 5.30 -18.48 -17.60
N TYR A 78 4.11 -18.78 -17.07
CA TYR A 78 2.91 -18.04 -17.42
C TYR A 78 3.04 -16.55 -17.09
N ARG A 79 3.51 -16.21 -15.87
CA ARG A 79 3.74 -14.81 -15.46
C ARG A 79 4.71 -14.10 -16.40
N MET A 80 5.83 -14.73 -16.75
CA MET A 80 6.82 -14.17 -17.68
C MET A 80 6.22 -13.87 -19.06
N VAL A 81 5.45 -14.82 -19.62
CA VAL A 81 4.78 -14.63 -20.92
C VAL A 81 3.70 -13.56 -20.80
N ALA A 82 2.93 -13.56 -19.72
CA ALA A 82 1.89 -12.58 -19.47
C ALA A 82 2.49 -11.16 -19.40
N ASP A 83 3.55 -10.94 -18.63
CA ASP A 83 4.19 -9.62 -18.50
C ASP A 83 4.76 -9.12 -19.84
N ALA A 84 5.24 -10.03 -20.70
CA ALA A 84 5.69 -9.68 -22.05
C ALA A 84 4.53 -9.34 -23.02
N VAL A 85 3.38 -10.00 -22.88
CA VAL A 85 2.22 -9.86 -23.79
C VAL A 85 1.26 -8.75 -23.34
N PHE A 86 1.15 -8.49 -22.05
CA PHE A 86 0.26 -7.50 -21.45
C PHE A 86 1.07 -6.30 -20.93
N PRO A 87 1.21 -5.21 -21.71
CA PRO A 87 1.91 -4.04 -21.22
C PRO A 87 1.21 -3.46 -19.99
N PRO A 88 1.98 -2.88 -19.05
CA PRO A 88 1.41 -2.22 -17.89
C PRO A 88 0.44 -1.14 -18.34
N SER A 89 -0.73 -1.10 -17.71
CA SER A 89 -1.72 -0.06 -18.00
C SER A 89 -1.31 1.22 -17.26
N TYR A 90 -1.16 2.31 -18.01
CA TYR A 90 -0.88 3.62 -17.42
C TYR A 90 -2.18 4.22 -16.89
N LEU A 91 -2.17 4.67 -15.64
CA LEU A 91 -3.24 5.51 -15.10
C LEU A 91 -2.99 6.96 -15.52
N PRO A 92 -3.94 7.62 -16.20
CA PRO A 92 -3.82 9.03 -16.52
C PRO A 92 -3.76 9.83 -15.22
N GLY A 93 -3.01 10.93 -15.23
CA GLY A 93 -2.82 11.78 -14.05
C GLY A 93 -2.43 13.18 -14.45
N PHE A 94 -2.78 14.15 -13.60
CA PHE A 94 -2.27 15.50 -13.74
C PHE A 94 -0.79 15.55 -13.38
N GLU A 95 -0.01 16.35 -14.11
CA GLU A 95 1.42 16.52 -13.85
C GLU A 95 1.70 17.47 -12.68
N PHE A 96 0.78 18.41 -12.41
CA PHE A 96 0.91 19.44 -11.36
C PHE A 96 2.27 20.16 -11.37
N LYS A 97 2.66 20.70 -12.54
CA LYS A 97 3.97 21.33 -12.77
C LYS A 97 4.35 22.37 -11.71
N ASP A 98 3.39 23.19 -11.30
CA ASP A 98 3.57 24.29 -10.34
C ASP A 98 3.40 23.87 -8.87
N GLY A 99 3.23 22.57 -8.62
CA GLY A 99 2.97 22.00 -7.30
C GLY A 99 1.54 21.49 -7.13
N VAL A 100 1.33 20.78 -6.03
CA VAL A 100 0.01 20.23 -5.69
C VAL A 100 -0.95 21.38 -5.36
N PRO A 101 -2.15 21.44 -5.99
CA PRO A 101 -3.11 22.49 -5.70
C PRO A 101 -3.82 22.24 -4.36
N ALA A 102 -4.35 23.30 -3.74
CA ALA A 102 -4.99 23.22 -2.42
C ALA A 102 -6.19 22.25 -2.35
N HIS A 103 -6.90 22.02 -3.45
CA HIS A 103 -8.00 21.03 -3.49
C HIS A 103 -7.52 19.57 -3.53
N ALA A 104 -6.22 19.35 -3.77
CA ALA A 104 -5.58 18.04 -3.76
C ALA A 104 -4.58 17.92 -2.61
N ARG A 105 -4.76 18.73 -1.57
CA ARG A 105 -3.93 18.72 -0.36
C ARG A 105 -3.82 17.32 0.21
N THR A 106 -2.59 16.91 0.53
CA THR A 106 -2.31 15.51 0.86
C THR A 106 -1.47 15.38 2.12
N LEU A 107 -1.86 14.44 2.98
CA LEU A 107 -1.08 14.00 4.13
C LEU A 107 -0.31 12.72 3.78
N VAL A 108 1.02 12.76 3.85
CA VAL A 108 1.86 11.57 3.84
C VAL A 108 1.88 10.99 5.26
N ALA A 109 1.22 9.86 5.45
CA ALA A 109 1.08 9.19 6.74
C ALA A 109 2.01 7.98 6.80
N ILE A 110 2.82 7.88 7.85
CA ILE A 110 3.73 6.76 8.08
C ILE A 110 3.30 6.00 9.34
N PRO A 111 2.53 4.91 9.20
CA PRO A 111 2.22 4.01 10.30
C PRO A 111 3.47 3.37 10.89
N CYS A 112 3.75 3.62 12.17
CA CYS A 112 4.88 3.00 12.87
C CYS A 112 4.58 2.72 14.34
N LEU A 113 5.49 2.00 14.98
CA LEU A 113 5.53 1.82 16.43
C LEU A 113 6.68 2.67 16.99
N ILE A 114 6.51 3.17 18.20
CA ILE A 114 7.59 3.82 18.96
C ILE A 114 8.00 2.91 20.12
N THR A 115 9.24 2.43 20.08
CA THR A 115 9.79 1.45 21.05
C THR A 115 10.91 2.04 21.89
N ASP A 116 11.72 2.91 21.30
CA ASP A 116 12.90 3.50 21.90
C ASP A 116 13.29 4.80 21.18
N ARG A 117 14.23 5.54 21.76
CA ARG A 117 14.68 6.84 21.26
C ARG A 117 15.43 6.75 19.93
N ASP A 118 16.14 5.66 19.66
CA ASP A 118 16.88 5.49 18.42
C ASP A 118 15.93 5.24 17.23
N VAL A 119 14.92 4.41 17.44
CA VAL A 119 13.82 4.18 16.49
C VAL A 119 13.10 5.49 16.18
N ILE A 120 12.76 6.28 17.20
CA ILE A 120 12.11 7.59 17.02
C ILE A 120 13.00 8.52 16.19
N SER A 121 14.28 8.65 16.54
CA SER A 121 15.23 9.51 15.82
C SER A 121 15.39 9.10 14.35
N ASN A 122 15.39 7.80 14.07
CA ASN A 122 15.45 7.27 12.70
C ASN A 122 14.15 7.55 11.93
N LEU A 123 12.97 7.41 12.56
CA LEU A 123 11.68 7.73 11.95
C LEU A 123 11.59 9.21 11.56
N VAL A 124 12.03 10.11 12.46
CA VAL A 124 12.04 11.56 12.21
C VAL A 124 12.99 11.91 11.07
N ARG A 125 14.18 11.31 11.04
CA ARG A 125 15.13 11.48 9.93
C ARG A 125 14.56 10.99 8.59
N ASN A 126 13.91 9.84 8.58
CA ASN A 126 13.26 9.31 7.37
C ASN A 126 12.12 10.23 6.90
N LEU A 127 11.32 10.77 7.83
CA LEU A 127 10.29 11.75 7.53
C LEU A 127 10.86 13.00 6.85
N GLU A 128 11.98 13.51 7.35
CA GLU A 128 12.71 14.62 6.73
C GLU A 128 13.19 14.29 5.32
N VAL A 129 13.74 13.08 5.10
CA VAL A 129 14.16 12.62 3.77
C VAL A 129 12.97 12.58 2.79
N HIS A 130 11.78 12.15 3.22
CA HIS A 130 10.60 12.15 2.36
C HIS A 130 10.17 13.57 1.97
N TYR A 131 10.22 14.51 2.92
CA TYR A 131 9.96 15.93 2.65
C TYR A 131 10.97 16.50 1.65
N LEU A 132 12.27 16.28 1.86
CA LEU A 132 13.31 16.78 0.97
C LEU A 132 13.24 16.17 -0.43
N SER A 133 12.74 14.93 -0.54
CA SER A 133 12.55 14.27 -1.84
C SER A 133 11.29 14.74 -2.57
N ASN A 134 10.30 15.25 -1.85
CA ASN A 134 9.02 15.71 -2.40
C ASN A 134 8.60 17.05 -1.78
N PRO A 135 9.37 18.13 -2.03
CA PRO A 135 9.07 19.44 -1.47
C PRO A 135 7.84 20.03 -2.18
N ASP A 136 6.76 20.24 -1.44
CA ASP A 136 5.55 20.88 -1.96
C ASP A 136 4.80 21.61 -0.84
N ARG A 137 4.06 22.66 -1.19
CA ARG A 137 3.36 23.50 -0.21
C ARG A 137 2.13 22.82 0.36
N GLU A 138 1.46 21.99 -0.43
CA GLU A 138 0.22 21.30 -0.04
C GLU A 138 0.48 19.84 0.38
N LEU A 139 1.74 19.48 0.63
CA LEU A 139 2.16 18.23 1.24
C LEU A 139 2.48 18.40 2.73
N PHE A 140 1.86 17.54 3.53
CA PHE A 140 2.06 17.43 4.97
C PHE A 140 2.56 16.03 5.31
N PHE A 141 3.27 15.88 6.42
CA PHE A 141 3.94 14.65 6.80
C PHE A 141 3.59 14.32 8.26
N ALA A 142 3.10 13.10 8.50
CA ALA A 142 2.76 12.64 9.84
C ALA A 142 3.34 11.26 10.14
N LEU A 143 3.98 11.13 11.30
CA LEU A 143 4.18 9.83 11.94
C LEU A 143 2.87 9.45 12.62
N VAL A 144 2.33 8.28 12.28
CA VAL A 144 1.11 7.75 12.89
C VAL A 144 1.51 6.58 13.76
N THR A 145 1.69 6.87 15.05
CA THR A 145 2.39 6.00 16.00
C THR A 145 1.42 5.27 16.91
N ASP A 146 1.70 4.00 17.19
CA ASP A 146 1.14 3.29 18.35
C ASP A 146 2.27 2.89 19.31
N TRP A 147 1.87 2.50 20.50
CA TRP A 147 2.73 1.76 21.41
C TRP A 147 2.96 0.31 20.96
N ALA A 148 4.08 -0.30 21.39
CA ALA A 148 4.24 -1.75 21.36
C ALA A 148 3.25 -2.44 22.31
N ASP A 149 2.88 -3.68 22.00
CA ASP A 149 1.93 -4.46 22.80
C ASP A 149 2.40 -4.62 24.25
N HIS A 150 1.50 -4.48 25.23
CA HIS A 150 1.85 -4.51 26.65
C HIS A 150 0.77 -5.13 27.54
N VAL A 151 1.13 -5.51 28.76
CA VAL A 151 0.21 -6.08 29.76
C VAL A 151 -0.70 -5.03 30.42
N SER A 152 -0.42 -3.75 30.21
CA SER A 152 -1.18 -2.60 30.72
C SER A 152 -1.47 -1.59 29.61
N GLU A 153 -2.48 -0.74 29.79
CA GLU A 153 -2.84 0.31 28.82
C GLU A 153 -1.68 1.27 28.57
N GLU A 154 -1.00 1.68 29.64
CA GLU A 154 0.17 2.56 29.62
C GLU A 154 1.32 1.89 30.39
N ALA A 155 2.51 1.91 29.81
CA ALA A 155 3.76 1.42 30.38
C ALA A 155 4.57 2.61 30.92
N PRO A 156 5.46 2.41 31.91
CA PRO A 156 6.19 3.52 32.55
C PRO A 156 7.00 4.40 31.58
N ALA A 157 7.55 3.80 30.52
CA ALA A 157 8.37 4.49 29.53
C ALA A 157 7.57 5.19 28.41
N ASP A 158 6.27 4.88 28.27
CA ASP A 158 5.47 5.35 27.14
C ASP A 158 5.45 6.88 27.09
N ARG A 159 5.06 7.55 28.18
CA ARG A 159 5.00 9.03 28.21
C ARG A 159 6.31 9.70 27.84
N GLU A 160 7.44 9.12 28.27
CA GLU A 160 8.76 9.64 27.95
C GLU A 160 9.07 9.51 26.45
N LEU A 161 8.72 8.36 25.84
CA LEU A 161 8.91 8.13 24.41
C LEU A 161 8.02 9.04 23.55
N LEU A 162 6.75 9.24 23.92
CA LEU A 162 5.88 10.17 23.19
C LEU A 162 6.38 11.62 23.34
N ALA A 163 6.76 12.04 24.54
CA ALA A 163 7.31 13.37 24.75
C ALA A 163 8.59 13.60 23.92
N PHE A 164 9.46 12.59 23.83
CA PHE A 164 10.64 12.63 22.97
C PHE A 164 10.27 12.75 21.49
N ALA A 165 9.33 11.94 21.00
CA ALA A 165 8.86 12.02 19.61
C ALA A 165 8.22 13.37 19.28
N GLN A 166 7.42 13.93 20.19
CA GLN A 166 6.82 15.25 20.06
C GLN A 166 7.88 16.36 20.00
N SER A 167 8.93 16.27 20.83
CA SER A 167 10.06 17.19 20.83
C SER A 167 10.83 17.14 19.50
N GLU A 168 11.18 15.96 19.01
CA GLU A 168 11.93 15.78 17.76
C GLU A 168 11.14 16.30 16.54
N ILE A 169 9.83 16.02 16.48
CA ILE A 169 8.95 16.55 15.44
C ILE A 169 8.73 18.06 15.59
N GLY A 170 8.71 18.58 16.82
CA GLY A 170 8.73 20.00 17.13
C GLY A 170 9.95 20.70 16.53
N ALA A 171 11.14 20.20 16.85
CA ALA A 171 12.41 20.73 16.34
C ALA A 171 12.51 20.64 14.81
N LEU A 172 12.05 19.53 14.21
CA LEU A 172 12.00 19.38 12.75
C LEU A 172 11.05 20.40 12.11
N ALA A 173 9.88 20.64 12.72
CA ALA A 173 8.94 21.65 12.24
C ALA A 173 9.51 23.07 12.33
N GLU A 174 10.20 23.41 13.42
CA GLU A 174 10.85 24.71 13.60
C GLU A 174 11.97 24.93 12.58
N LYS A 175 12.79 23.91 12.31
CA LYS A 175 13.84 23.94 11.29
C LYS A 175 13.33 24.38 9.92
N TYR A 176 12.08 24.03 9.58
CA TYR A 176 11.44 24.35 8.31
C TYR A 176 10.32 25.39 8.39
N ALA A 177 10.19 26.09 9.53
CA ALA A 177 9.13 27.09 9.73
C ALA A 177 9.21 28.28 8.75
N SER A 178 10.41 28.62 8.25
CA SER A 178 10.59 29.67 7.25
C SER A 178 9.99 29.33 5.88
N ALA A 179 9.69 28.05 5.61
CA ALA A 179 9.12 27.57 4.35
C ALA A 179 7.57 27.59 4.33
N GLY A 180 6.93 28.17 5.35
CA GLY A 180 5.48 28.37 5.43
C GLY A 180 4.82 27.67 6.63
N PRO A 181 3.58 27.17 6.49
CA PRO A 181 2.87 26.55 7.61
C PRO A 181 3.58 25.28 8.09
N ARG A 182 3.28 24.87 9.35
CA ARG A 182 3.80 23.64 9.95
C ARG A 182 3.50 22.42 9.05
N ARG A 183 4.53 21.63 8.75
CA ARG A 183 4.43 20.48 7.82
C ARG A 183 4.51 19.11 8.50
N PHE A 184 5.09 19.05 9.70
CA PHE A 184 5.42 17.80 10.38
C PHE A 184 4.58 17.60 11.64
N PHE A 185 4.02 16.40 11.76
CA PHE A 185 3.12 16.01 12.84
C PHE A 185 3.48 14.63 13.39
N VAL A 186 3.18 14.42 14.66
CA VAL A 186 3.12 13.10 15.29
C VAL A 186 1.71 12.92 15.82
N LEU A 187 1.06 11.85 15.39
CA LEU A 187 -0.28 11.46 15.80
C LEU A 187 -0.16 10.13 16.51
N HIS A 188 -0.50 10.11 17.80
CA HIS A 188 -0.26 8.96 18.65
C HIS A 188 -1.56 8.39 19.17
N ARG A 189 -1.70 7.06 19.17
CA ARG A 189 -2.90 6.36 19.65
C ARG A 189 -2.64 5.62 20.96
N ARG A 190 -3.59 5.69 21.89
CA ARG A 190 -3.57 4.85 23.10
C ARG A 190 -3.84 3.37 22.78
N ARG A 191 -3.39 2.47 23.65
CA ARG A 191 -3.72 1.03 23.54
C ARG A 191 -5.18 0.80 23.92
N LEU A 192 -5.79 -0.23 23.33
CA LEU A 192 -7.06 -0.79 23.79
C LEU A 192 -6.85 -2.26 24.18
N TYR A 193 -7.62 -2.72 25.17
CA TYR A 193 -7.54 -4.11 25.59
C TYR A 193 -8.17 -5.04 24.54
N ASN A 194 -7.41 -6.02 24.08
CA ASN A 194 -7.89 -7.07 23.19
C ASN A 194 -8.22 -8.33 24.02
N PRO A 195 -9.50 -8.69 24.22
CA PRO A 195 -9.87 -9.85 25.02
C PRO A 195 -9.50 -11.18 24.36
N SER A 196 -9.34 -11.22 23.04
CA SER A 196 -8.97 -12.45 22.32
C SER A 196 -7.48 -12.79 22.46
N GLU A 197 -6.62 -11.77 22.52
CA GLU A 197 -5.16 -11.93 22.68
C GLU A 197 -4.70 -11.70 24.14
N GLY A 198 -5.57 -11.18 25.01
CA GLY A 198 -5.28 -10.92 26.42
C GLY A 198 -4.25 -9.78 26.64
N VAL A 199 -4.07 -8.91 25.64
CA VAL A 199 -3.00 -7.89 25.61
C VAL A 199 -3.59 -6.51 25.29
N TRP A 200 -2.92 -5.46 25.77
CA TRP A 200 -3.19 -4.08 25.35
C TRP A 200 -2.40 -3.79 24.09
N MET A 201 -3.09 -3.35 23.04
CA MET A 201 -2.49 -3.12 21.72
C MET A 201 -3.27 -2.06 20.92
N GLY A 202 -2.69 -1.57 19.82
CA GLY A 202 -3.40 -0.68 18.90
C GLY A 202 -4.58 -1.39 18.23
N TRP A 203 -5.76 -0.77 18.23
CA TRP A 203 -6.95 -1.35 17.61
C TRP A 203 -6.75 -1.56 16.10
N GLU A 204 -7.08 -2.77 15.64
CA GLU A 204 -6.95 -3.25 14.27
C GLU A 204 -5.61 -2.95 13.56
N ARG A 205 -4.52 -2.78 14.32
CA ARG A 205 -3.15 -2.54 13.83
C ARG A 205 -3.12 -1.49 12.70
N LYS A 206 -2.56 -1.82 11.53
CA LYS A 206 -2.44 -0.91 10.38
C LYS A 206 -3.81 -0.41 9.87
N ARG A 207 -4.85 -1.25 9.86
CA ARG A 207 -6.18 -0.88 9.34
C ARG A 207 -6.85 0.13 10.26
N GLY A 208 -6.87 -0.16 11.56
CA GLY A 208 -7.53 0.72 12.53
C GLY A 208 -6.89 2.09 12.60
N LYS A 209 -5.56 2.14 12.54
CA LYS A 209 -4.79 3.39 12.51
C LYS A 209 -5.19 4.32 11.37
N LEU A 210 -5.33 3.79 10.16
CA LEU A 210 -5.73 4.58 8.99
C LEU A 210 -7.22 4.94 9.01
N HIS A 211 -8.05 4.06 9.57
CA HIS A 211 -9.47 4.34 9.75
C HIS A 211 -9.71 5.52 10.69
N GLU A 212 -9.13 5.48 11.88
CA GLU A 212 -9.25 6.59 12.84
C GLU A 212 -8.54 7.85 12.36
N LEU A 213 -7.46 7.74 11.58
CA LEU A 213 -6.83 8.91 10.98
C LEU A 213 -7.81 9.63 10.04
N ASN A 214 -8.59 8.88 9.25
CA ASN A 214 -9.61 9.48 8.40
C ASN A 214 -10.75 10.11 9.21
N LEU A 215 -11.14 9.53 10.34
CA LEU A 215 -12.12 10.13 11.25
C LEU A 215 -11.58 11.46 11.82
N LEU A 216 -10.35 11.44 12.33
CA LEU A 216 -9.67 12.62 12.88
C LEU A 216 -9.56 13.75 11.86
N LEU A 217 -9.12 13.45 10.62
CA LEU A 217 -9.00 14.44 9.54
C LEU A 217 -10.35 15.00 9.08
N ARG A 218 -11.46 14.29 9.33
CA ARG A 218 -12.83 14.76 9.06
C ARG A 218 -13.44 15.54 10.23
N GLY A 219 -12.70 15.74 11.31
CA GLY A 219 -13.14 16.47 12.50
C GLY A 219 -13.92 15.61 13.50
N ASP A 220 -13.88 14.29 13.37
CA ASP A 220 -14.41 13.40 14.41
C ASP A 220 -13.39 13.26 15.54
N HIS A 221 -13.87 13.40 16.77
CA HIS A 221 -13.06 13.32 17.99
C HIS A 221 -13.22 11.98 18.72
N ASP A 222 -14.14 11.11 18.29
CA ASP A 222 -14.32 9.77 18.86
C ASP A 222 -13.27 8.79 18.30
N THR A 223 -12.01 9.06 18.62
CA THR A 223 -10.87 8.23 18.20
C THR A 223 -9.95 7.93 19.39
N THR A 224 -9.10 6.93 19.23
CA THR A 224 -8.04 6.59 20.19
C THR A 224 -6.81 7.48 20.08
N PHE A 225 -6.81 8.47 19.18
CA PHE A 225 -5.72 9.44 19.11
C PHE A 225 -5.69 10.32 20.36
N LEU A 226 -4.50 10.47 20.93
CA LEU A 226 -4.22 11.50 21.91
C LEU A 226 -4.22 12.86 21.24
N GLU A 227 -4.45 13.91 22.03
CA GLU A 227 -4.45 15.28 21.52
C GLU A 227 -3.14 15.62 20.79
N PRO A 228 -3.19 16.03 19.52
CA PRO A 228 -2.01 16.46 18.78
C PRO A 228 -1.37 17.70 19.41
N THR A 229 -0.04 17.80 19.35
CA THR A 229 0.70 18.98 19.87
C THR A 229 0.51 20.25 19.06
N ALA A 230 -0.05 20.14 17.85
CA ALA A 230 -0.35 21.26 16.97
C ALA A 230 -1.62 20.96 16.18
N PRO A 231 -2.41 21.98 15.81
CA PRO A 231 -3.60 21.79 14.99
C PRO A 231 -3.22 21.17 13.63
N LEU A 232 -3.99 20.18 13.21
CA LEU A 232 -3.83 19.56 11.90
C LEU A 232 -4.25 20.53 10.78
N PRO A 233 -3.67 20.41 9.58
CA PRO A 233 -4.09 21.20 8.44
C PRO A 233 -5.51 20.81 8.01
N ASP A 234 -6.37 21.80 7.81
CA ASP A 234 -7.72 21.58 7.30
C ASP A 234 -7.71 21.10 5.83
N GLY A 235 -8.79 20.48 5.38
CA GLY A 235 -9.03 20.22 3.96
C GLY A 235 -8.05 19.22 3.32
N ILE A 236 -7.50 18.29 4.10
CA ILE A 236 -6.73 17.16 3.55
C ILE A 236 -7.68 16.30 2.70
N GLN A 237 -7.43 16.27 1.39
CA GLN A 237 -8.23 15.53 0.43
C GLN A 237 -7.75 14.08 0.28
N TYR A 238 -6.43 13.85 0.36
CA TYR A 238 -5.83 12.54 0.19
C TYR A 238 -4.88 12.18 1.35
N VAL A 239 -4.82 10.88 1.66
CA VAL A 239 -3.84 10.31 2.58
C VAL A 239 -2.94 9.36 1.78
N LEU A 240 -1.66 9.69 1.65
CA LEU A 240 -0.65 8.83 1.05
C LEU A 240 0.05 8.04 2.16
N THR A 241 -0.25 6.76 2.27
CA THR A 241 0.30 5.91 3.33
C THR A 241 1.60 5.25 2.88
N LEU A 242 2.67 5.39 3.67
CA LEU A 242 3.96 4.74 3.43
C LEU A 242 4.31 3.82 4.60
N ASP A 243 4.85 2.65 4.31
CA ASP A 243 5.48 1.85 5.35
C ASP A 243 6.77 2.53 5.85
N SER A 244 7.16 2.27 7.10
CA SER A 244 8.31 2.94 7.74
C SER A 244 9.66 2.67 7.07
N ASP A 245 9.74 1.62 6.26
CA ASP A 245 10.90 1.20 5.48
C ASP A 245 10.81 1.61 4.00
N THR A 246 9.67 2.17 3.56
CA THR A 246 9.47 2.61 2.18
C THR A 246 10.16 3.95 1.93
N ARG A 247 11.01 4.00 0.90
CA ARG A 247 11.59 5.27 0.41
C ARG A 247 10.75 5.85 -0.70
N LEU A 248 10.10 6.99 -0.43
CA LEU A 248 9.37 7.74 -1.44
C LEU A 248 10.34 8.37 -2.46
N PRO A 249 10.33 7.94 -3.73
CA PRO A 249 11.21 8.52 -4.74
C PRO A 249 10.90 10.01 -4.96
N ARG A 250 11.87 10.70 -5.55
CA ARG A 250 11.74 12.12 -5.89
C ARG A 250 10.52 12.34 -6.79
N ASP A 251 9.75 13.38 -6.50
CA ASP A 251 8.56 13.83 -7.24
C ASP A 251 7.39 12.82 -7.34
N SER A 252 7.54 11.62 -6.77
CA SER A 252 6.53 10.56 -6.86
C SER A 252 5.24 10.89 -6.11
N ALA A 253 5.31 11.66 -5.01
CA ALA A 253 4.12 12.08 -4.27
C ALA A 253 3.16 12.84 -5.19
N ARG A 254 3.70 13.84 -5.90
CA ARG A 254 2.98 14.67 -6.86
C ARG A 254 2.38 13.82 -7.99
N MET A 255 3.13 12.88 -8.52
CA MET A 255 2.64 11.97 -9.57
C MET A 255 1.47 11.09 -9.09
N LEU A 256 1.54 10.58 -7.85
CA LEU A 256 0.48 9.78 -7.26
C LEU A 256 -0.78 10.61 -7.01
N ILE A 257 -0.62 11.83 -6.46
CA ILE A 257 -1.73 12.76 -6.24
C ILE A 257 -2.36 13.17 -7.56
N GLY A 258 -1.55 13.42 -8.59
CA GLY A 258 -2.01 13.69 -9.95
C GLY A 258 -2.89 12.58 -10.53
N LYS A 259 -2.55 11.31 -10.25
CA LYS A 259 -3.40 10.17 -10.62
C LYS A 259 -4.69 10.13 -9.80
N LEU A 260 -4.63 10.32 -8.49
CA LEU A 260 -5.81 10.31 -7.61
C LEU A 260 -6.80 11.45 -7.92
N ALA A 261 -6.29 12.62 -8.30
CA ALA A 261 -7.10 13.77 -8.69
C ALA A 261 -7.72 13.66 -10.09
N HIS A 262 -7.26 12.71 -10.91
CA HIS A 262 -7.75 12.57 -12.27
C HIS A 262 -9.17 11.98 -12.29
N PRO A 263 -10.16 12.60 -12.98
CA PRO A 263 -11.56 12.15 -12.96
C PRO A 263 -11.77 10.69 -13.37
N LEU A 264 -10.95 10.17 -14.28
CA LEU A 264 -11.02 8.77 -14.72
C LEU A 264 -10.58 7.74 -13.65
N ASN A 265 -9.93 8.19 -12.57
CA ASN A 265 -9.51 7.34 -11.46
C ASN A 265 -10.33 7.61 -10.19
N ALA A 266 -11.36 8.45 -10.27
CA ALA A 266 -12.21 8.75 -9.12
C ALA A 266 -12.89 7.47 -8.62
N PRO A 267 -12.89 7.23 -7.29
CA PRO A 267 -13.59 6.08 -6.73
C PRO A 267 -15.08 6.20 -7.02
N VAL A 268 -15.68 5.12 -7.52
CA VAL A 268 -17.13 5.01 -7.71
C VAL A 268 -17.66 4.14 -6.58
N VAL A 269 -18.47 4.73 -5.71
CA VAL A 269 -19.17 3.99 -4.66
C VAL A 269 -20.38 3.32 -5.28
N ASP A 270 -20.48 2.01 -5.14
CA ASP A 270 -21.67 1.26 -5.55
C ASP A 270 -22.85 1.66 -4.65
N PRO A 271 -23.91 2.26 -5.19
CA PRO A 271 -25.05 2.72 -4.40
C PRO A 271 -25.81 1.59 -3.69
N ALA A 272 -25.70 0.34 -4.16
CA ALA A 272 -26.38 -0.80 -3.53
C ALA A 272 -25.59 -1.37 -2.33
N SER A 273 -24.26 -1.40 -2.41
CA SER A 273 -23.40 -2.00 -1.38
C SER A 273 -22.70 -0.98 -0.49
N GLY A 274 -22.71 0.30 -0.86
CA GLY A 274 -22.00 1.37 -0.16
C GLY A 274 -20.48 1.21 -0.16
N ARG A 275 -19.95 0.40 -1.09
CA ARG A 275 -18.53 0.04 -1.22
C ARG A 275 -17.90 0.63 -2.46
#